data_AF-A0A920K3U6-F1
#
_entry.id   AF-A0A920K3U6-F1
#
_cell.length_a   1.000
_cell.length_b   1.000
_cell.length_c   1.000
_cell.angle_alpha   90.00
_cell.angle_beta   90.00
_cell.angle_gamma   90.00
#
_symmetry.space_group_name_H-M   'P 1'
#
loop_
_entity.id
_entity.type
_entity.pdbx_description
1 polymer ?
#
loop_
_entity_poly.entity_id
_entity_poly.type
_entity_poly.pdbx_seq_one_letter_code
_entity_poly.pdbx_strand_id
1 'polypeptide(L)'
;MFLQVIPLWFEVYGEERPADIWKIIVVETSTECRRERTLRRSTTDMNTFDLILNNQANDSERRKIADDIIFNQGTIEELRVQVNSIHERYINCLRKT
;
A
#
# COMPACT_ATOMS: atom_id res chain seq x y z
N MET A 1 -14.44 -11.42 7.20
CA MET A 1 -13.62 -10.50 6.39
C MET A 1 -12.19 -11.02 6.44
N PHE A 2 -11.64 -11.48 5.32
CA PHE A 2 -10.24 -11.88 5.22
C PHE A 2 -9.41 -10.69 4.77
N LEU A 3 -8.27 -10.45 5.43
CA LEU A 3 -7.31 -9.43 5.05
C LEU A 3 -6.11 -10.13 4.41
N GLN A 4 -5.74 -9.73 3.19
CA GLN A 4 -4.58 -10.26 2.49
C GLN A 4 -3.60 -9.13 2.19
N VAL A 5 -2.33 -9.32 2.55
CA VAL A 5 -1.26 -8.36 2.28
C VAL A 5 -0.43 -8.90 1.11
N ILE A 6 -0.43 -8.16 0.00
CA ILE A 6 0.23 -8.58 -1.25
C ILE A 6 1.23 -7.49 -1.65
N PRO A 7 2.54 -7.66 -1.34
CA PRO A 7 3.55 -6.64 -1.62
C PRO A 7 3.77 -6.41 -3.14
N LEU A 8 3.64 -7.46 -3.95
CA LEU A 8 3.89 -7.46 -5.40
C LEU A 8 2.60 -7.73 -6.18
N TRP A 9 1.58 -6.89 -5.98
CA TRP A 9 0.28 -7.06 -6.64
C TRP A 9 0.40 -7.24 -8.16
N PHE A 10 1.17 -6.37 -8.83
CA PHE A 10 1.30 -6.37 -10.29
C PHE A 10 1.99 -7.63 -10.83
N GLU A 11 2.90 -8.24 -10.07
CA GLU A 11 3.53 -9.50 -10.51
C GLU A 11 2.56 -10.68 -10.41
N VAL A 12 1.64 -10.63 -9.44
CA VAL A 12 0.68 -11.71 -9.19
C VAL A 12 -0.57 -11.57 -10.07
N TYR A 13 -1.08 -10.35 -10.26
CA TYR A 13 -2.38 -10.08 -10.89
C TYR A 13 -2.34 -9.03 -12.01
N GLY A 14 -1.21 -8.34 -12.23
CA GLY A 14 -1.14 -7.22 -13.19
C GLY A 14 -2.12 -6.10 -12.83
N GLU A 15 -2.87 -5.64 -13.85
CA GLU A 15 -4.00 -4.71 -13.69
C GLU A 15 -5.32 -5.41 -13.36
N GLU A 16 -5.36 -6.76 -13.44
CA GLU A 16 -6.58 -7.51 -13.20
C GLU A 16 -6.91 -7.59 -11.70
N ARG A 17 -8.21 -7.61 -11.43
CA ARG A 17 -8.75 -7.70 -10.08
C ARG A 17 -9.49 -9.03 -9.94
N PRO A 18 -9.01 -9.96 -9.10
CA PRO A 18 -9.72 -11.21 -8.82
C PRO A 18 -11.10 -10.96 -8.22
N ALA A 19 -12.08 -11.81 -8.57
CA ALA A 19 -13.45 -11.70 -8.09
C ALA A 19 -13.56 -11.80 -6.55
N ASP A 20 -12.64 -12.52 -5.92
CA ASP A 20 -12.59 -12.70 -4.47
C ASP A 20 -12.07 -11.46 -3.71
N ILE A 21 -11.59 -10.44 -4.43
CA ILE A 21 -11.04 -9.22 -3.85
C ILE A 21 -12.07 -8.09 -3.89
N TRP A 22 -12.73 -7.90 -2.74
CA TRP A 22 -13.79 -6.90 -2.58
C TRP A 22 -13.31 -5.46 -2.44
N LYS A 23 -12.14 -5.21 -1.84
CA LYS A 23 -11.53 -3.87 -1.74
C LYS A 23 -10.00 -3.94 -1.77
N ILE A 24 -9.39 -3.02 -2.52
CA ILE A 24 -7.93 -2.87 -2.60
C ILE A 24 -7.52 -1.58 -1.87
N ILE A 25 -6.74 -1.73 -0.81
CA ILE A 25 -6.16 -0.60 -0.07
C ILE A 25 -4.68 -0.52 -0.40
N VAL A 26 -4.23 0.59 -0.98
CA VAL A 26 -2.81 0.84 -1.25
C VAL A 26 -2.23 1.73 -0.16
N VAL A 27 -1.12 1.30 0.43
CA VAL A 27 -0.38 2.12 1.39
C VAL A 27 0.75 2.83 0.64
N GLU A 28 0.61 4.13 0.46
CA GLU A 28 1.64 4.98 -0.14
C GLU A 28 2.47 5.67 0.93
N THR A 29 3.76 5.81 0.66
CA THR A 29 4.69 6.62 1.45
C THR A 29 5.51 7.44 0.48
N SER A 30 5.86 8.67 0.86
CA SER A 30 6.69 9.54 0.06
C SER A 30 8.04 8.86 -0.23
N THR A 31 8.53 9.06 -1.45
CA THR A 31 9.82 8.54 -1.93
C THR A 31 10.98 8.99 -1.05
N GLU A 32 10.88 10.19 -0.48
CA GLU A 32 11.83 10.76 0.47
C GLU A 32 11.89 9.95 1.77
N CYS A 33 10.74 9.55 2.32
CA CYS A 33 10.68 8.75 3.54
C CYS A 33 11.12 7.29 3.29
N ARG A 34 10.86 6.73 2.09
CA ARG A 34 11.41 5.43 1.66
C ARG A 34 12.93 5.47 1.55
N ARG A 35 13.48 6.53 0.97
CA ARG A 35 14.94 6.74 0.85
C ARG A 35 15.56 6.86 2.24
N GLU A 36 15.03 7.71 3.11
CA GLU A 36 15.58 7.92 4.45
C GLU A 36 15.50 6.66 5.33
N ARG A 37 14.38 5.92 5.32
CA ARG A 37 14.24 4.66 6.07
C ARG A 37 15.15 3.56 5.54
N THR A 38 15.39 3.52 4.24
CA THR A 38 16.25 2.48 3.65
C THR A 38 17.72 2.79 3.90
N LEU A 39 18.13 4.06 3.84
CA LEU A 39 19.46 4.49 4.26
C LEU A 39 19.71 4.23 5.76
N ARG A 40 18.70 4.38 6.63
CA ARG A 40 18.85 4.10 8.08
C ARG A 40 18.91 2.61 8.43
N ARG A 41 18.41 1.72 7.57
CA ARG A 41 18.32 0.26 7.85
C ARG A 41 19.35 -0.59 7.13
N SER A 42 20.08 -0.06 6.14
CA SER A 42 20.89 -0.87 5.25
C SER A 42 22.35 -0.42 5.25
N THR A 43 23.25 -1.29 5.70
CA THR A 43 24.70 -1.24 5.43
C THR A 43 25.04 -1.67 4.00
N THR A 44 24.07 -1.63 3.08
CA THR A 44 24.12 -2.29 1.77
C THR A 44 23.88 -1.27 0.66
N ASP A 45 24.90 -1.19 -0.19
CA ASP A 45 25.01 -0.56 -1.51
C ASP A 45 23.72 0.02 -2.12
N MET A 46 23.75 1.32 -2.42
CA MET A 46 22.70 2.08 -3.13
C MET A 46 22.18 1.36 -4.38
N ASN A 47 23.02 0.57 -5.06
CA ASN A 47 22.66 -0.20 -6.24
C ASN A 47 21.53 -1.21 -6.01
N THR A 48 21.45 -1.85 -4.83
CA THR A 48 20.38 -2.81 -4.52
C THR A 48 19.06 -2.10 -4.21
N PHE A 49 19.12 -0.87 -3.69
CA PHE A 49 17.94 -0.07 -3.39
C PHE A 49 17.22 0.36 -4.67
N ASP A 50 17.95 0.88 -5.66
CA ASP A 50 17.36 1.27 -6.94
C ASP A 50 16.78 0.08 -7.71
N LEU A 51 17.40 -1.11 -7.59
CA LEU A 51 16.86 -2.36 -8.16
C LEU A 51 15.54 -2.80 -7.49
N ILE A 52 15.46 -2.72 -6.16
CA ILE A 52 14.22 -3.04 -5.41
C ILE A 52 13.14 -2.00 -5.69
N LEU A 53 13.51 -0.73 -5.85
CA LEU A 53 12.58 0.35 -6.18
C LEU A 53 12.03 0.18 -7.60
N ASN A 54 12.88 -0.18 -8.58
CA ASN A 54 12.50 -0.42 -9.97
C ASN A 54 11.70 -1.71 -10.19
N ASN A 55 11.86 -2.73 -9.34
CA ASN A 55 11.05 -3.94 -9.42
C ASN A 55 9.64 -3.76 -8.82
N GLN A 56 9.37 -2.64 -8.17
CA GLN A 56 8.04 -2.35 -7.65
C GLN A 56 7.25 -1.58 -8.69
N ALA A 57 6.01 -2.02 -8.92
CA ALA A 57 5.07 -1.31 -9.79
C ALA A 57 4.99 0.18 -9.44
N ASN A 58 4.96 1.01 -10.48
CA ASN A 58 5.00 2.46 -10.34
C ASN A 58 3.82 2.92 -9.48
N ASP A 59 4.05 3.92 -8.62
CA ASP A 59 3.01 4.47 -7.72
C ASP A 59 1.72 4.87 -8.50
N SER A 60 1.88 5.33 -9.75
CA SER A 60 0.76 5.63 -10.65
C SER A 60 -0.12 4.41 -10.98
N GLU A 61 0.49 3.26 -11.22
CA GLU A 61 -0.23 2.01 -11.55
C GLU A 61 -0.94 1.47 -10.31
N ARG A 62 -0.27 1.52 -9.15
CA ARG A 62 -0.87 1.16 -7.86
C ARG A 62 -2.09 2.02 -7.54
N ARG A 63 -2.05 3.32 -7.83
CA ARG A 63 -3.20 4.23 -7.63
C ARG A 63 -4.38 3.91 -8.54
N LYS A 64 -4.16 3.39 -9.75
CA LYS A 64 -5.25 3.07 -10.68
C LYS A 64 -6.15 1.93 -10.17
N ILE A 65 -5.55 0.93 -9.53
CA ILE A 65 -6.27 -0.25 -9.03
C ILE A 65 -6.80 -0.07 -7.59
N ALA A 66 -6.37 0.98 -6.88
CA ALA A 66 -6.73 1.22 -5.50
C ALA A 66 -8.19 1.69 -5.37
N ASP A 67 -8.98 1.03 -4.51
CA ASP A 67 -10.25 1.60 -4.04
C ASP A 67 -9.99 2.71 -3.02
N ASP A 68 -8.96 2.54 -2.20
CA ASP A 68 -8.57 3.45 -1.13
C ASP A 68 -7.06 3.55 -1.00
N ILE A 69 -6.57 4.73 -0.63
CA ILE A 69 -5.15 4.99 -0.45
C ILE A 69 -4.93 5.47 0.99
N ILE A 70 -3.99 4.83 1.68
CA ILE A 70 -3.52 5.24 3.01
C ILE A 70 -2.15 5.88 2.86
N PHE A 71 -2.01 7.11 3.33
CA PHE A 71 -0.73 7.82 3.32
C PHE A 71 0.02 7.56 4.63
N ASN A 72 1.08 6.78 4.56
CA ASN A 72 1.97 6.45 5.67
C ASN A 72 3.18 7.42 5.74
N GLN A 73 2.89 8.72 5.63
CA GLN A 73 3.90 9.79 5.64
C GLN A 73 3.95 10.55 6.97
N GLY A 74 2.88 10.46 7.76
CA GLY A 74 2.75 11.16 9.04
C GLY A 74 3.13 10.29 10.24
N THR A 75 2.60 10.68 11.39
CA THR A 75 2.69 9.97 12.67
C THR A 75 1.84 8.70 12.69
N ILE A 76 2.14 7.81 13.66
CA ILE A 76 1.34 6.59 13.87
C ILE A 76 -0.11 6.94 14.20
N GLU A 77 -0.31 8.04 14.92
CA GLU A 77 -1.62 8.56 15.32
C GLU A 77 -2.45 8.96 14.09
N GLU A 78 -1.87 9.69 13.14
CA GLU A 78 -2.52 10.05 11.87
C GLU A 78 -2.84 8.81 11.02
N LEU A 79 -1.94 7.83 11.00
CA LEU A 79 -2.17 6.56 10.33
C LEU A 79 -3.35 5.81 10.96
N ARG A 80 -3.44 5.81 12.30
CA ARG A 80 -4.50 5.14 13.05
C ARG A 80 -5.87 5.74 12.75
N VAL A 81 -5.95 7.06 12.62
CA VAL A 81 -7.18 7.77 12.23
C VAL A 81 -7.63 7.35 10.82
N GLN A 82 -6.70 7.31 9.85
CA GLN A 82 -7.00 6.89 8.48
C GLN A 82 -7.50 5.43 8.44
N VAL A 83 -6.81 4.53 9.12
CA VAL A 83 -7.18 3.10 9.18
C VAL A 83 -8.56 2.92 9.82
N ASN A 84 -8.83 3.59 10.95
CA ASN A 84 -10.12 3.48 11.63
C ASN A 84 -11.27 3.99 10.76
N SER A 85 -11.09 5.12 10.07
CA SER A 85 -12.10 5.68 9.16
C SER A 85 -12.47 4.70 8.03
N ILE A 86 -11.46 4.10 7.39
CA ILE A 86 -11.67 3.10 6.32
C ILE A 86 -12.34 1.84 6.89
N HIS A 87 -11.89 1.38 8.07
CA HIS A 87 -12.47 0.23 8.74
C HIS A 87 -13.95 0.42 9.07
N GLU A 88 -14.33 1.56 9.65
CA GLU A 88 -15.73 1.88 9.95
C GLU A 88 -16.59 1.94 8.69
N ARG A 89 -16.06 2.54 7.62
CA ARG A 89 -16.76 2.60 6.33
C ARG A 89 -17.04 1.20 5.78
N TYR A 90 -16.07 0.30 5.84
CA TYR A 90 -16.24 -1.08 5.36
C TYR A 90 -17.19 -1.90 6.25
N ILE A 91 -17.11 -1.77 7.58
CA ILE A 91 -18.08 -2.41 8.48
C ILE A 91 -19.50 -1.91 8.19
N ASN A 92 -19.68 -0.61 7.97
CA ASN A 92 -20.99 -0.05 7.66
C ASN A 92 -21.54 -0.51 6.30
N CYS A 93 -20.68 -0.66 5.28
CA CYS A 93 -21.08 -1.26 4.01
C CYS A 93 -21.51 -2.71 4.17
N LEU A 94 -20.81 -3.50 4.99
CA LEU A 94 -21.14 -4.91 5.24
C LEU A 94 -22.40 -5.09 6.09
N ARG A 95 -22.74 -4.15 6.98
CA ARG A 95 -23.95 -4.21 7.81
C ARG A 95 -25.23 -3.79 7.09
N LYS A 96 -25.12 -3.11 5.94
CA LYS A 96 -26.27 -2.65 5.13
C LYS A 96 -26.72 -3.65 4.06
N THR A 97 -26.16 -4.85 4.06
CA THR A 97 -26.55 -5.97 3.19
C THR A 97 -27.20 -7.04 4.04
#